data_AF-A0A1I3RRA6-F1
#
_entry.id   AF-A0A1I3RRA6-F1
#
_cell.length_a   1.000
_cell.length_b   1.000
_cell.length_c   1.000
_cell.angle_alpha   90.00
_cell.angle_beta   90.00
_cell.angle_gamma   90.00
#
_symmetry.space_group_name_H-M   'P 1'
#
loop_
_entity.id
_entity.type
_entity.pdbx_description
1 polymer ?
#
loop_
_entity_poly.entity_id
_entity_poly.type
_entity_poly.pdbx_seq_one_letter_code
_entity_poly.pdbx_strand_id
1 'polypeptide(L)'
;MNFITNTAKSALLATIIFWLLNLNQITLSSAFFFIGISLLPIFLCSLITISATIYPIFVIGGKTKLARKKTFKRYFPYYAMVLFSVSIILLSATQFDPFLLSFLTSAFITTSQSWLWFSK
;
A
#
# COMPACT_ATOMS: atom_id res chain seq x y z
N MET A 1 5.42 16.44 7.41
CA MET A 1 4.97 15.41 6.45
C MET A 1 6.20 14.91 5.72
N ASN A 2 6.72 13.73 6.09
CA ASN A 2 7.96 13.21 5.51
C ASN A 2 7.62 12.18 4.44
N PHE A 3 7.55 12.64 3.18
CA PHE A 3 7.16 11.81 2.04
C PHE A 3 8.03 10.56 1.88
N ILE A 4 9.36 10.73 1.90
CA ILE A 4 10.33 9.63 1.72
C ILE A 4 10.19 8.61 2.85
N THR A 5 10.16 9.06 4.11
CA THR A 5 10.04 8.18 5.28
C THR A 5 8.73 7.40 5.27
N ASN A 6 7.62 8.05 4.93
CA ASN A 6 6.33 7.37 4.86
C ASN A 6 6.30 6.34 3.71
N THR A 7 6.87 6.66 2.56
CA THR A 7 6.96 5.75 1.41
C THR A 7 7.81 4.52 1.74
N ALA A 8 8.97 4.71 2.37
CA ALA A 8 9.82 3.59 2.80
C ALA A 8 9.13 2.69 3.83
N LYS A 9 8.42 3.28 4.81
CA LYS A 9 7.61 2.52 5.78
C LYS A 9 6.51 1.71 5.10
N SER A 10 5.86 2.29 4.09
CA SER A 10 4.84 1.60 3.29
C SER A 10 5.43 0.44 2.50
N ALA A 11 6.54 0.65 1.80
CA ALA A 11 7.18 -0.43 1.06
C ALA A 11 7.58 -1.60 1.97
N LEU A 12 8.19 -1.31 3.13
CA LEU A 12 8.53 -2.35 4.10
C LEU A 12 7.30 -3.10 4.62
N LEU A 13 6.22 -2.39 4.95
CA LEU A 13 4.98 -3.01 5.40
C LEU A 13 4.36 -3.89 4.30
N ALA A 14 4.33 -3.43 3.06
CA ALA A 14 3.85 -4.20 1.91
C ALA A 14 4.67 -5.48 1.73
N THR A 15 5.99 -5.38 1.80
CA THR A 15 6.88 -6.55 1.73
C THR A 15 6.57 -7.55 2.84
N ILE A 16 6.43 -7.10 4.09
CA ILE A 16 6.11 -7.98 5.22
C ILE A 16 4.77 -8.68 5.00
N ILE A 17 3.71 -7.95 4.66
CA ILE A 17 2.37 -8.54 4.48
C ILE A 17 2.35 -9.48 3.28
N PHE A 18 2.90 -9.06 2.14
CA PHE A 18 2.94 -9.85 0.93
C PHE A 18 3.63 -11.20 1.15
N TRP A 19 4.80 -11.18 1.81
CA TRP A 19 5.51 -12.41 2.09
C TRP A 19 4.82 -13.24 3.16
N LEU A 20 4.24 -12.64 4.21
CA LEU A 20 3.49 -13.37 5.23
C LEU A 20 2.33 -14.19 4.63
N LEU A 21 1.68 -13.67 3.58
CA LEU A 21 0.63 -14.39 2.85
C LEU A 21 1.18 -15.52 1.95
N ASN A 22 2.42 -15.41 1.46
CA ASN A 22 3.04 -16.36 0.53
C ASN A 22 4.10 -17.29 1.16
N LEU A 23 4.32 -17.23 2.48
CA LEU A 23 5.35 -18.01 3.17
C LEU A 23 5.22 -19.52 2.92
N ASN A 24 3.99 -20.02 2.80
CA ASN A 24 3.73 -21.45 2.61
C ASN A 24 4.07 -21.97 1.20
N GLN A 25 4.39 -21.08 0.26
CA GLN A 25 4.63 -21.45 -1.15
C GLN A 25 6.11 -21.67 -1.50
N ILE A 26 7.02 -21.40 -0.56
CA ILE A 26 8.47 -21.39 -0.80
C ILE A 26 9.23 -22.02 0.36
N THR A 27 10.38 -22.60 0.05
CA THR A 27 11.32 -23.09 1.05
C THR A 27 12.05 -21.92 1.73
N LEU A 28 12.38 -22.07 3.02
CA LEU A 28 13.05 -21.02 3.81
C LEU A 28 14.36 -20.52 3.15
N SER A 29 15.10 -21.42 2.51
CA SER A 29 16.37 -21.09 1.84
C SER A 29 16.18 -20.19 0.61
N SER A 30 15.11 -20.42 -0.16
CA SER A 30 14.81 -19.60 -1.34
C SER A 30 14.07 -18.31 -0.98
N ALA A 31 13.36 -18.29 0.16
CA ALA A 31 12.60 -17.14 0.62
C ALA A 31 13.44 -15.87 0.77
N PHE A 32 14.62 -15.93 1.40
CA PHE A 32 15.47 -14.76 1.61
C PHE A 32 15.88 -14.07 0.30
N PHE A 33 16.19 -14.86 -0.73
CA PHE A 33 16.59 -14.36 -2.04
C PHE A 33 15.42 -13.65 -2.73
N PHE A 34 14.24 -14.28 -2.76
CA PHE A 34 13.05 -13.68 -3.37
C PHE A 34 12.55 -12.45 -2.61
N ILE A 35 12.63 -12.44 -1.27
CA ILE A 35 12.31 -11.26 -0.46
C ILE A 35 13.19 -10.09 -0.85
N GLY A 36 14.51 -10.30 -0.96
CA GLY A 36 15.45 -9.25 -1.36
C GLY A 36 15.13 -8.66 -2.73
N ILE A 37 14.89 -9.52 -3.74
CA ILE A 37 14.59 -9.08 -5.11
C ILE A 37 13.26 -8.35 -5.20
N SER A 38 12.23 -8.84 -4.51
CA SER A 38 10.88 -8.24 -4.53
C SER A 38 10.79 -6.88 -3.85
N LEU A 39 11.76 -6.50 -3.02
CA LEU A 39 11.74 -5.23 -2.30
C LEU A 39 11.81 -4.03 -3.25
N LEU A 40 12.55 -4.15 -4.36
CA LEU A 40 12.66 -3.11 -5.38
C LEU A 40 11.33 -2.83 -6.12
N PRO A 41 10.65 -3.84 -6.72
CA PRO A 41 9.36 -3.59 -7.36
C PRO A 41 8.29 -3.15 -6.36
N ILE A 42 8.27 -3.68 -5.13
CA ILE A 42 7.32 -3.25 -4.10
C ILE A 42 7.55 -1.78 -3.72
N PHE A 43 8.81 -1.37 -3.59
CA PHE A 43 9.16 0.03 -3.32
C PHE A 43 8.72 0.95 -4.47
N LEU A 44 8.97 0.58 -5.72
CA LEU A 44 8.54 1.35 -6.89
C LEU A 44 7.02 1.47 -6.98
N CYS A 45 6.28 0.36 -6.80
CA CYS A 45 4.82 0.38 -6.76
C CYS A 45 4.30 1.30 -5.64
N SER A 46 4.91 1.23 -4.45
CA SER A 46 4.55 2.09 -3.32
C SER A 46 4.83 3.56 -3.62
N LEU A 47 6.00 3.87 -4.19
CA LEU A 47 6.40 5.23 -4.57
C LEU A 47 5.44 5.83 -5.59
N ILE A 48 5.14 5.10 -6.67
CA ILE A 48 4.21 5.54 -7.72
C ILE A 48 2.82 5.74 -7.13
N THR A 49 2.30 4.77 -6.38
CA THR A 49 0.95 4.84 -5.80
C THR A 49 0.82 6.02 -4.83
N ILE A 50 1.77 6.20 -3.93
CA ILE A 50 1.74 7.27 -2.93
C ILE A 50 1.92 8.64 -3.60
N SER A 51 2.84 8.77 -4.56
CA SER A 51 3.08 10.04 -5.26
C SER A 51 1.89 10.44 -6.14
N ALA A 52 1.21 9.50 -6.79
CA ALA A 52 0.09 9.77 -7.68
C ALA A 52 -1.23 10.01 -6.93
N THR A 53 -1.50 9.25 -5.86
CA THR A 53 -2.85 9.21 -5.26
C THR A 53 -2.92 9.84 -3.87
N ILE A 54 -1.95 9.58 -2.98
CA ILE A 54 -2.04 9.98 -1.57
C ILE A 54 -1.41 11.37 -1.35
N TYR A 55 -0.17 11.56 -1.82
CA TYR A 55 0.60 12.77 -1.59
C TYR A 55 -0.10 14.04 -2.09
N PRO A 56 -0.66 14.10 -3.32
CA PRO A 56 -1.30 15.31 -3.83
C PRO A 56 -2.50 15.73 -2.97
N ILE A 57 -3.28 14.77 -2.47
CA ILE A 57 -4.46 15.05 -1.62
C ILE A 57 -4.03 15.75 -0.33
N PHE A 58 -2.94 15.29 0.31
CA PHE A 58 -2.43 15.92 1.53
C PHE A 58 -1.71 17.25 1.27
N VAL A 59 -1.13 17.45 0.08
CA VAL A 59 -0.55 18.74 -0.30
C VAL A 59 -1.65 19.78 -0.50
N ILE A 60 -2.71 19.46 -1.24
CA ILE A 60 -3.85 20.34 -1.51
C ILE A 60 -4.65 20.60 -0.22
N GLY A 61 -4.83 19.57 0.62
CA GLY A 61 -5.56 19.66 1.88
C GLY A 61 -4.89 20.50 2.97
N GLY A 62 -3.61 20.87 2.79
CA GLY A 62 -2.87 21.74 3.70
C GLY A 62 -1.88 21.01 4.62
N LYS A 63 -0.74 21.66 4.89
CA LYS A 63 0.41 21.04 5.59
C LYS A 63 0.28 20.98 7.11
N THR A 64 -0.66 21.71 7.72
CA THR A 64 -0.82 21.74 9.19
C THR A 64 -1.40 20.43 9.72
N LYS A 65 -1.07 20.05 10.96
CA LYS A 65 -1.58 18.81 11.57
C LYS A 65 -3.11 18.74 11.60
N LEU A 66 -3.77 19.87 11.89
CA LEU A 66 -5.23 19.96 11.89
C LEU A 66 -5.80 19.77 10.48
N ALA A 67 -5.19 20.40 9.47
CA ALA A 67 -5.61 20.28 8.08
C ALA A 67 -5.45 18.85 7.54
N ARG A 68 -4.34 18.18 7.87
CA ARG A 68 -4.10 16.77 7.50
C ARG A 68 -5.10 15.81 8.16
N LYS A 69 -5.47 16.04 9.43
CA LYS A 69 -6.52 15.24 10.10
C LYS A 69 -7.90 15.44 9.46
N LYS A 70 -8.25 16.68 9.09
CA LYS A 70 -9.49 16.97 8.35
C LYS A 70 -9.49 16.32 6.96
N THR A 71 -8.37 16.40 6.25
CA THR A 71 -8.17 15.77 4.93
C THR A 71 -8.34 14.26 4.99
N PHE A 72 -7.70 13.59 5.95
CA PHE A 72 -7.87 12.16 6.19
C PHE A 72 -9.33 11.80 6.42
N LYS A 73 -10.00 12.44 7.38
CA LYS A 73 -11.42 12.15 7.69
C LYS A 73 -12.35 12.35 6.49
N ARG A 74 -12.06 13.33 5.64
CA ARG A 74 -12.89 13.66 4.47
C ARG A 74 -12.67 12.70 3.31
N TYR A 75 -11.43 12.38 2.96
CA TYR A 75 -11.11 11.69 1.70
C TYR A 75 -10.76 10.21 1.85
N PHE A 76 -10.25 9.79 3.01
CA PHE A 76 -9.87 8.39 3.22
C PHE A 76 -11.02 7.39 3.02
N PRO A 77 -12.25 7.63 3.52
CA PRO A 77 -13.35 6.68 3.32
C PRO A 77 -13.67 6.45 1.83
N TYR A 78 -13.68 7.52 1.03
CA TYR A 78 -13.91 7.43 -0.42
C TYR A 78 -12.78 6.72 -1.13
N TYR A 79 -11.52 7.04 -0.78
CA TYR A 79 -10.35 6.35 -1.30
C TYR A 79 -10.42 4.84 -1.02
N ALA A 80 -10.72 4.46 0.23
CA ALA A 80 -10.79 3.07 0.65
C ALA A 80 -11.91 2.31 -0.07
N MET A 81 -13.10 2.91 -0.21
CA MET A 81 -14.20 2.31 -0.97
C MET A 81 -13.82 2.05 -2.43
N VAL A 82 -13.28 3.07 -3.12
CA VAL A 82 -12.87 2.92 -4.53
C VAL A 82 -11.81 1.85 -4.69
N LEU A 83 -10.76 1.88 -3.86
CA LEU A 83 -9.68 0.90 -3.96
C LEU A 83 -10.17 -0.52 -3.66
N PHE A 84 -11.04 -0.68 -2.67
CA PHE A 84 -11.63 -1.97 -2.33
C PHE A 84 -12.48 -2.53 -3.49
N SER A 85 -13.32 -1.69 -4.09
CA SER A 85 -14.13 -2.08 -5.26
C SER A 85 -13.26 -2.47 -6.46
N VAL A 86 -12.20 -1.70 -6.75
CA VAL A 86 -11.25 -2.02 -7.83
C VAL A 86 -10.56 -3.36 -7.58
N SER A 87 -10.12 -3.61 -6.34
CA SER A 87 -9.51 -4.89 -5.96
C SER A 87 -10.47 -6.07 -6.16
N ILE A 88 -11.74 -5.94 -5.78
CA ILE A 88 -12.75 -6.99 -5.99
C ILE A 88 -12.98 -7.27 -7.48
N ILE A 89 -13.13 -6.23 -8.29
CA ILE A 89 -13.33 -6.36 -9.74
C ILE A 89 -12.13 -7.09 -10.37
N LEU A 90 -10.92 -6.69 -10.02
CA LEU A 90 -9.71 -7.29 -10.57
C LEU A 90 -9.55 -8.75 -10.13
N LEU A 91 -9.82 -9.08 -8.86
CA LEU A 91 -9.79 -10.47 -8.38
C LEU A 91 -10.82 -11.36 -9.06
N SER A 92 -12.03 -10.84 -9.29
CA SER A 92 -13.09 -11.56 -9.98
C SER A 92 -12.69 -11.86 -11.43
N ALA A 93 -12.04 -10.91 -12.10
CA ALA A 93 -11.56 -11.06 -13.47
C ALA A 93 -10.41 -12.08 -13.60
N THR A 94 -9.58 -12.22 -12.57
CA THR A 94 -8.47 -13.18 -12.54
C THR A 94 -8.81 -14.50 -11.85
N GLN A 95 -10.10 -14.81 -11.67
CA GLN A 95 -10.57 -16.05 -11.04
C GLN A 95 -9.93 -16.31 -9.66
N PHE A 96 -9.71 -15.26 -8.88
CA PHE A 96 -9.10 -15.33 -7.54
C PHE A 96 -7.69 -15.96 -7.52
N ASP A 97 -6.87 -15.67 -8.53
CA ASP A 97 -5.45 -16.04 -8.54
C ASP A 97 -4.76 -15.73 -7.18
N PRO A 98 -4.12 -16.73 -6.51
CA PRO A 98 -3.57 -16.57 -5.17
C PRO A 98 -2.46 -15.50 -5.06
N PHE A 99 -1.67 -15.34 -6.12
CA PHE A 99 -0.61 -14.34 -6.17
C PHE A 99 -1.22 -12.94 -6.22
N LEU A 100 -2.19 -12.73 -7.11
CA LEU A 100 -2.90 -11.46 -7.24
C LEU A 100 -3.69 -11.12 -5.97
N LEU A 101 -4.32 -12.10 -5.33
CA LEU A 101 -4.99 -11.94 -4.04
C LEU A 101 -4.04 -11.43 -2.96
N SER A 102 -2.85 -12.04 -2.86
CA SER A 102 -1.83 -11.61 -1.90
C SER A 102 -1.30 -10.21 -2.20
N PHE A 103 -1.09 -9.90 -3.47
CA PHE A 103 -0.66 -8.59 -3.93
C PHE A 103 -1.68 -7.49 -3.61
N LEU A 104 -2.95 -7.69 -3.98
CA LEU A 104 -4.00 -6.70 -3.75
C LEU A 104 -4.31 -6.53 -2.26
N THR A 105 -4.25 -7.60 -1.48
CA THR A 105 -4.43 -7.54 -0.03
C THR A 105 -3.31 -6.73 0.62
N SER A 106 -2.05 -6.99 0.26
CA SER A 106 -0.91 -6.23 0.79
C SER A 106 -0.97 -4.76 0.36
N ALA A 107 -1.34 -4.49 -0.89
CA ALA A 107 -1.50 -3.14 -1.42
C ALA A 107 -2.62 -2.37 -0.72
N PHE A 108 -3.78 -2.98 -0.50
CA PHE A 108 -4.92 -2.35 0.16
C PHE A 108 -4.60 -1.99 1.62
N ILE A 109 -4.03 -2.93 2.39
CA ILE A 109 -3.66 -2.68 3.79
C ILE A 109 -2.57 -1.61 3.87
N THR A 110 -1.54 -1.71 3.03
CA THR A 110 -0.41 -0.78 3.06
C THR A 110 -0.82 0.63 2.66
N THR A 111 -1.61 0.79 1.60
CA THR A 111 -2.12 2.11 1.20
C THR A 111 -3.01 2.70 2.28
N SER A 112 -3.87 1.89 2.92
CA SER A 112 -4.68 2.34 4.06
C SER A 112 -3.83 2.82 5.24
N GLN A 113 -2.79 2.08 5.57
CA GLN A 113 -1.83 2.48 6.61
C GLN A 113 -1.03 3.74 6.21
N SER A 114 -0.73 3.89 4.92
CA SER A 114 -0.04 5.07 4.39
C SER A 114 -0.84 6.34 4.68
N TRP A 115 -2.15 6.33 4.43
CA TRP A 115 -3.05 7.44 4.77
C TRP A 115 -2.96 7.85 6.25
N LEU A 116 -2.89 6.87 7.16
CA LEU A 116 -2.72 7.13 8.59
C LEU A 116 -1.38 7.82 8.87
N TRP A 117 -0.27 7.38 8.26
CA TRP A 117 1.04 8.02 8.44
C TRP A 117 1.11 9.43 7.85
N PHE A 118 0.42 9.70 6.74
CA PHE A 118 0.35 11.06 6.18
C PHE A 118 -0.51 12.00 7.03
N SER A 119 -1.53 11.46 7.72
CA SER A 119 -2.40 12.22 8.62
C SER A 119 -1.75 12.65 9.96
N LYS A 120 -0.70 11.94 10.40
CA LYS A 120 0.04 12.20 11.65
C LYS A 120 0.99 13.39 11.51
#